data_AF-W1Q0V6-F1
#
_entry.id   AF-W1Q0V6-F1
#
_cell.length_a   1.000
_cell.length_b   1.000
_cell.length_c   1.000
_cell.angle_alpha   90.00
_cell.angle_beta   90.00
_cell.angle_gamma   90.00
#
_symmetry.space_group_name_H-M   'P 1'
#
loop_
_entity.id
_entity.type
_entity.pdbx_description
1 polymer ?
#
loop_
_entity_poly.entity_id
_entity_poly.type
_entity_poly.pdbx_seq_one_letter_code
_entity_poly.pdbx_strand_id
1 'polypeptide(L)'
;MKDVFTLNLLLKEAIAHGCHHKAFQLINQFQSSGGRPNTYTFPLLAKSLISNSALPCAPSLHCLALKQGLSSDISVATSFVALYGKLGFVKSALRVFDEREERDFVLFTAMISVYVENGAIDEGLRLFGRLNKEGLRPGAITLVSALMACMNMSENLWGKGVHGFGLKMGFGHDCCFGACLVSFYCKIQCFRGARNVFDGVYHRDVALCNAMISGFAQRGMDLEAFGCFREMRENSFRVNANSFTGLLKVCANSGANWLSEMVQ
;
A
#
# COMPACT_ATOMS: atom_id res chain seq x y z
N MET A 1 -30.88 -16.51 -11.39
CA MET A 1 -29.46 -16.78 -11.70
C MET A 1 -28.91 -17.57 -10.52
N LYS A 2 -28.71 -18.88 -10.63
CA LYS A 2 -28.32 -19.73 -9.46
C LYS A 2 -26.82 -20.02 -9.37
N ASP A 3 -26.06 -19.69 -10.40
CA ASP A 3 -24.62 -19.94 -10.45
C ASP A 3 -23.80 -18.78 -9.86
N VAL A 4 -23.00 -19.08 -8.83
CA VAL A 4 -22.16 -18.10 -8.13
C VAL A 4 -20.98 -17.63 -8.99
N PHE A 5 -20.54 -18.45 -9.95
CA PHE A 5 -19.48 -18.07 -10.88
C PHE A 5 -19.97 -16.96 -11.81
N THR A 6 -21.15 -17.14 -12.39
CA THR A 6 -21.84 -16.10 -13.19
C THR A 6 -22.05 -14.82 -12.39
N LEU A 7 -22.47 -14.91 -11.13
CA LEU A 7 -22.58 -13.73 -10.26
C LEU A 7 -21.24 -13.00 -10.11
N ASN A 8 -20.18 -13.72 -9.73
CA ASN A 8 -18.86 -13.11 -9.49
C ASN A 8 -18.28 -12.49 -10.77
N LEU A 9 -18.57 -13.06 -11.95
CA LEU A 9 -18.18 -12.50 -13.24
C LEU A 9 -18.92 -11.16 -13.50
N LEU A 10 -20.24 -11.14 -13.32
CA LEU A 10 -21.05 -9.93 -13.51
C LEU A 10 -20.71 -8.84 -12.49
N LEU A 11 -20.33 -9.23 -11.26
CA LEU A 11 -19.84 -8.28 -10.26
C LEU A 11 -18.52 -7.65 -10.69
N LYS A 12 -17.57 -8.42 -11.23
CA LYS A 12 -16.31 -7.88 -11.76
C LYS A 12 -16.56 -6.90 -12.90
N GLU A 13 -17.46 -7.24 -13.82
CA GLU A 13 -17.85 -6.37 -14.93
C GLU A 13 -18.52 -5.08 -14.42
N ALA A 14 -19.47 -5.19 -13.49
CA ALA A 14 -20.13 -4.04 -12.88
C ALA A 14 -19.14 -3.12 -12.15
N ILE A 15 -18.12 -3.68 -11.48
CA ILE A 15 -17.03 -2.93 -10.85
C ILE A 15 -16.19 -2.19 -11.90
N ALA A 16 -15.83 -2.85 -13.00
CA ALA A 16 -15.06 -2.24 -14.08
C ALA A 16 -15.78 -1.03 -14.71
N HIS A 17 -17.12 -1.05 -14.75
CA HIS A 17 -17.94 0.04 -15.26
C HIS A 17 -18.47 1.00 -14.17
N GLY A 18 -18.07 0.85 -12.90
CA GLY A 18 -18.50 1.73 -11.80
C GLY A 18 -19.99 1.62 -11.41
N CYS A 19 -20.71 0.62 -11.92
CA CYS A 19 -22.15 0.44 -11.74
C CYS A 19 -22.49 -0.29 -10.43
N HIS A 20 -22.36 0.40 -9.29
CA HIS A 20 -22.56 -0.17 -7.95
C HIS A 20 -24.01 -0.57 -7.63
N HIS A 21 -25.01 0.18 -8.12
CA HIS A 21 -26.43 -0.20 -7.96
C HIS A 21 -26.70 -1.57 -8.60
N LYS A 22 -26.06 -1.84 -9.74
CA LYS A 22 -26.13 -3.12 -10.45
C LYS A 22 -25.49 -4.23 -9.62
N ALA A 23 -24.38 -3.97 -8.92
CA ALA A 23 -23.77 -4.96 -8.02
C ALA A 23 -24.70 -5.38 -6.87
N PHE A 24 -25.40 -4.43 -6.23
CA PHE A 24 -26.39 -4.74 -5.19
C PHE A 24 -27.68 -5.38 -5.74
N GLN A 25 -28.12 -4.98 -6.94
CA GLN A 25 -29.23 -5.66 -7.60
C GLN A 25 -28.88 -7.11 -7.95
N LEU A 26 -27.67 -7.36 -8.42
CA LEU A 26 -27.18 -8.70 -8.76
C LEU A 26 -27.13 -9.62 -7.54
N ILE A 27 -26.59 -9.15 -6.39
CA ILE A 27 -26.57 -9.97 -5.15
C ILE A 27 -27.99 -10.24 -4.64
N ASN A 28 -28.89 -9.26 -4.68
CA ASN A 28 -30.27 -9.42 -4.25
C ASN A 28 -31.03 -10.40 -5.17
N GLN A 29 -30.91 -10.26 -6.50
CA GLN A 29 -31.52 -11.18 -7.46
C GLN A 29 -30.99 -12.61 -7.33
N PHE A 30 -29.68 -12.75 -7.11
CA PHE A 30 -29.04 -14.04 -6.90
C PHE A 30 -29.61 -14.74 -5.66
N GLN A 31 -29.71 -14.02 -4.53
CA GLN A 31 -30.29 -14.52 -3.29
C GLN A 31 -31.78 -14.84 -3.41
N SER A 32 -32.58 -13.98 -4.06
CA SER A 32 -34.01 -14.24 -4.31
C SER A 32 -34.23 -15.49 -5.18
N SER A 33 -33.26 -15.86 -6.01
CA SER A 33 -33.31 -17.10 -6.80
C SER A 33 -32.76 -18.33 -6.06
N GLY A 34 -32.46 -18.20 -4.75
CA GLY A 34 -31.94 -19.28 -3.90
C GLY A 34 -30.41 -19.48 -3.98
N GLY A 35 -29.69 -18.58 -4.66
CA GLY A 35 -28.24 -18.63 -4.74
C GLY A 35 -27.58 -18.22 -3.42
N ARG A 36 -26.48 -18.88 -3.06
CA ARG A 36 -25.69 -18.58 -1.85
C ARG A 36 -24.36 -17.91 -2.22
N PRO A 37 -24.10 -16.66 -1.79
CA PRO A 37 -22.80 -16.01 -2.01
C PRO A 37 -21.68 -16.84 -1.40
N ASN A 38 -20.46 -16.70 -1.92
CA ASN A 38 -19.29 -17.36 -1.36
C ASN A 38 -18.25 -16.35 -0.86
N THR A 39 -17.13 -16.88 -0.36
CA THR A 39 -16.02 -16.09 0.22
C THR A 39 -15.39 -15.13 -0.79
N TYR A 40 -15.55 -15.35 -2.10
CA TYR A 40 -15.07 -14.45 -3.15
C TYR A 40 -16.05 -13.33 -3.52
N THR A 41 -17.34 -13.49 -3.21
CA THR A 41 -18.38 -12.51 -3.55
C THR A 41 -18.23 -11.23 -2.72
N PHE A 42 -17.97 -11.35 -1.41
CA PHE A 42 -17.89 -10.19 -0.51
C PHE A 42 -16.69 -9.28 -0.75
N PRO A 43 -15.46 -9.79 -1.00
CA PRO A 43 -14.33 -8.94 -1.38
C PRO A 43 -14.58 -8.12 -2.65
N LEU A 44 -15.28 -8.69 -3.65
CA LEU A 44 -15.67 -7.96 -4.85
C LEU A 44 -16.66 -6.83 -4.52
N LEU A 45 -17.68 -7.12 -3.71
CA LEU A 45 -18.66 -6.13 -3.29
C LEU A 45 -18.03 -5.02 -2.45
N ALA A 46 -17.16 -5.36 -1.51
CA ALA A 46 -16.40 -4.42 -0.69
C ALA A 46 -15.56 -3.49 -1.57
N LYS A 47 -14.84 -4.04 -2.56
CA LYS A 47 -14.07 -3.24 -3.52
C LYS A 47 -14.96 -2.29 -4.33
N SER A 48 -16.14 -2.75 -4.75
CA SER A 48 -17.10 -1.91 -5.49
C SER A 48 -17.57 -0.70 -4.68
N LEU A 49 -17.75 -0.86 -3.36
CA LEU A 49 -18.14 0.21 -2.44
C LEU A 49 -17.04 1.25 -2.24
N ILE A 50 -15.78 0.80 -2.10
CA ILE A 50 -14.62 1.67 -1.95
C ILE A 50 -14.47 2.59 -3.17
N SER A 51 -14.62 2.03 -4.38
CA SER A 51 -14.42 2.78 -5.63
C SER A 51 -15.43 3.90 -5.88
N ASN A 52 -16.55 3.95 -5.15
CA ASN A 52 -17.63 4.89 -5.42
C ASN A 52 -18.06 5.72 -4.19
N SER A 53 -17.30 5.67 -3.08
CA SER A 53 -17.66 6.32 -1.81
C SER A 53 -19.11 6.02 -1.36
N ALA A 54 -19.65 4.85 -1.71
CA ALA A 54 -21.03 4.43 -1.43
C ALA A 54 -21.15 3.95 0.03
N LEU A 55 -20.83 4.86 0.95
CA LEU A 55 -20.74 4.72 2.40
C LEU A 55 -21.95 4.04 3.08
N PRO A 56 -23.21 4.32 2.70
CA PRO A 56 -24.37 3.82 3.47
C PRO A 56 -24.55 2.30 3.44
N CYS A 57 -23.95 1.62 2.45
CA CYS A 57 -24.21 0.20 2.21
C CYS A 57 -23.21 -0.75 2.90
N ALA A 58 -22.10 -0.24 3.46
CA ALA A 58 -21.07 -1.07 4.09
C ALA A 58 -21.59 -1.89 5.29
N PRO A 59 -22.37 -1.32 6.24
CA PRO A 59 -22.96 -2.10 7.33
C PRO A 59 -23.93 -3.16 6.84
N SER A 60 -24.76 -2.84 5.85
CA SER A 60 -25.73 -3.79 5.26
C SER A 60 -25.03 -4.97 4.61
N LEU A 61 -23.93 -4.72 3.88
CA LEU A 61 -23.10 -5.77 3.28
C LEU A 61 -22.43 -6.64 4.35
N HIS A 62 -21.93 -6.03 5.43
CA HIS A 62 -21.31 -6.77 6.53
C HIS A 62 -22.34 -7.63 7.29
N CYS A 63 -23.52 -7.10 7.58
CA CYS A 63 -24.65 -7.86 8.12
C CYS A 63 -25.04 -9.04 7.21
N LEU A 64 -24.98 -8.86 5.89
CA LEU A 64 -25.23 -9.93 4.94
C LEU A 64 -24.17 -11.04 5.04
N ALA A 65 -22.89 -10.70 5.15
CA ALA A 65 -21.82 -11.67 5.34
C ALA A 65 -21.98 -12.47 6.64
N LEU A 66 -22.34 -11.80 7.74
CA LEU A 66 -22.63 -12.42 9.04
C LEU A 66 -23.79 -13.41 8.94
N LYS A 67 -24.92 -13.01 8.32
CA LYS A 67 -26.10 -13.89 8.14
C LYS A 67 -25.81 -15.11 7.27
N GLN A 68 -24.84 -15.02 6.38
CA GLN A 68 -24.41 -16.15 5.53
C GLN A 68 -23.34 -17.03 6.20
N GLY A 69 -22.90 -16.70 7.42
CA GLY A 69 -21.86 -17.44 8.13
C GLY A 69 -20.47 -17.32 7.51
N LEU A 70 -20.23 -16.26 6.73
CA LEU A 70 -18.98 -16.05 5.99
C LEU A 70 -18.04 -15.05 6.68
N SER A 71 -18.43 -14.49 7.82
CA SER A 71 -17.57 -13.59 8.62
C SER A 71 -16.35 -14.31 9.22
N SER A 72 -16.43 -15.63 9.39
CA SER A 72 -15.31 -16.47 9.83
C SER A 72 -14.29 -16.77 8.73
N ASP A 73 -14.48 -16.29 7.50
CA ASP A 73 -13.49 -16.38 6.44
C ASP A 73 -12.50 -15.20 6.49
N ILE A 74 -11.21 -15.49 6.38
CA ILE A 74 -10.15 -14.48 6.56
C ILE A 74 -10.09 -13.47 5.41
N SER A 75 -10.41 -13.90 4.20
CA SER A 75 -10.46 -13.04 3.01
C SER A 75 -11.63 -12.07 3.11
N VAL A 76 -12.79 -12.58 3.55
CA VAL A 76 -13.97 -11.76 3.82
C VAL A 76 -13.68 -10.72 4.92
N ALA A 77 -13.12 -11.14 6.06
CA ALA A 77 -12.74 -10.23 7.15
C ALA A 77 -11.73 -9.15 6.68
N THR A 78 -10.68 -9.54 5.98
CA THR A 78 -9.68 -8.62 5.41
C THR A 78 -10.32 -7.57 4.51
N SER A 79 -11.28 -7.99 3.66
CA SER A 79 -11.98 -7.07 2.77
C SER A 79 -12.87 -6.06 3.53
N PHE A 80 -13.47 -6.47 4.65
CA PHE A 80 -14.25 -5.57 5.51
C PHE A 80 -13.37 -4.61 6.32
N VAL A 81 -12.20 -5.06 6.81
CA VAL A 81 -11.20 -4.15 7.42
C VAL A 81 -10.81 -3.06 6.43
N ALA A 82 -10.44 -3.44 5.20
CA ALA A 82 -10.10 -2.48 4.15
C ALA A 82 -11.27 -1.56 3.80
N LEU A 83 -12.49 -2.09 3.67
CA LEU A 83 -13.70 -1.30 3.43
C LEU A 83 -13.92 -0.26 4.52
N TYR A 84 -14.02 -0.66 5.78
CA TYR A 84 -14.26 0.27 6.88
C TYR A 84 -13.14 1.30 7.01
N GLY A 85 -11.88 0.90 6.82
CA GLY A 85 -10.75 1.82 6.84
C GLY A 85 -10.79 2.88 5.76
N LYS A 86 -11.15 2.51 4.52
CA LYS A 86 -11.32 3.47 3.41
C LYS A 86 -12.49 4.44 3.63
N LEU A 87 -13.47 4.05 4.43
CA LEU A 87 -14.60 4.89 4.81
C LEU A 87 -14.34 5.72 6.08
N GLY A 88 -13.15 5.63 6.68
CA GLY A 88 -12.79 6.34 7.91
C GLY A 88 -13.33 5.71 9.20
N PHE A 89 -14.01 4.57 9.11
CA PHE A 89 -14.59 3.87 10.26
C PHE A 89 -13.57 2.95 10.94
N VAL A 90 -12.47 3.52 11.44
CA VAL A 90 -11.32 2.77 12.03
C VAL A 90 -11.76 1.84 13.17
N LYS A 91 -12.67 2.27 14.05
CA LYS A 91 -13.18 1.42 15.15
C LYS A 91 -13.94 0.19 14.64
N SER A 92 -14.70 0.34 13.55
CA SER A 92 -15.41 -0.78 12.92
C SER A 92 -14.44 -1.75 12.26
N ALA A 93 -13.39 -1.23 11.61
CA ALA A 93 -12.30 -2.05 11.07
C ALA A 93 -11.59 -2.84 12.19
N LEU A 94 -11.26 -2.19 13.31
CA LEU A 94 -10.64 -2.84 14.46
C LEU A 94 -11.54 -3.94 15.05
N ARG A 95 -12.86 -3.69 15.13
CA ARG A 95 -13.79 -4.71 15.61
C ARG A 95 -13.77 -5.97 14.74
N VAL A 96 -13.79 -5.82 13.41
CA VAL A 96 -13.68 -6.97 12.48
C VAL A 96 -12.34 -7.69 12.64
N PHE A 97 -11.26 -6.94 12.88
CA PHE A 97 -9.95 -7.49 13.14
C PHE A 97 -9.89 -8.29 14.46
N ASP A 98 -10.49 -7.76 15.52
CA ASP A 98 -10.47 -8.35 16.86
C ASP A 98 -11.42 -9.54 17.01
N GLU A 99 -12.53 -9.58 16.26
CA GLU A 99 -13.49 -10.71 16.22
C GLU A 99 -12.84 -12.04 15.77
N ARG A 100 -11.65 -12.01 15.17
CA ARG A 100 -10.89 -13.21 14.80
C ARG A 100 -9.82 -13.54 15.82
N GLU A 101 -9.80 -14.78 16.28
CA GLU A 101 -8.66 -15.31 17.06
C GLU A 101 -7.47 -15.62 16.14
N GLU A 102 -7.70 -16.32 15.03
CA GLU A 102 -6.70 -16.60 14.00
C GLU A 102 -6.61 -15.46 12.98
N ARG A 103 -5.44 -14.83 12.94
CA ARG A 103 -5.12 -13.71 12.04
C ARG A 103 -3.86 -14.05 11.25
N ASP A 104 -3.89 -13.82 9.95
CA ASP A 104 -2.73 -13.97 9.08
C ASP A 104 -2.03 -12.62 8.87
N PHE A 105 -0.88 -12.67 8.21
CA PHE A 105 -0.12 -11.45 7.91
C PHE A 105 -0.90 -10.48 7.00
N VAL A 106 -1.84 -10.98 6.18
CA VAL A 106 -2.63 -10.16 5.26
C VAL A 106 -3.61 -9.29 6.04
N LEU A 107 -4.34 -9.88 6.99
CA LEU A 107 -5.28 -9.17 7.86
C LEU A 107 -4.57 -8.12 8.73
N PHE A 108 -3.40 -8.46 9.29
CA PHE A 108 -2.54 -7.50 9.99
C PHE A 108 -2.09 -6.35 9.09
N THR A 109 -1.64 -6.64 7.87
CA THR A 109 -1.18 -5.62 6.93
C THR A 109 -2.32 -4.69 6.54
N ALA A 110 -3.54 -5.22 6.35
CA ALA A 110 -4.73 -4.43 6.10
C ALA A 110 -5.00 -3.48 7.28
N MET A 111 -5.02 -3.98 8.51
CA MET A 111 -5.31 -3.15 9.69
C MET A 111 -4.23 -2.10 9.97
N ILE A 112 -2.94 -2.44 9.79
CA ILE A 112 -1.84 -1.47 9.86
C ILE A 112 -2.07 -0.37 8.83
N SER A 113 -2.39 -0.73 7.57
CA SER A 113 -2.65 0.26 6.53
C SER A 113 -3.85 1.15 6.86
N VAL A 114 -4.92 0.59 7.45
CA VAL A 114 -6.08 1.37 7.93
C VAL A 114 -5.66 2.42 8.96
N TYR A 115 -4.86 2.06 9.95
CA TYR A 115 -4.34 2.98 10.95
C TYR A 115 -3.53 4.13 10.32
N VAL A 116 -2.61 3.78 9.41
CA VAL A 116 -1.73 4.73 8.74
C VAL A 116 -2.49 5.71 7.85
N GLU A 117 -3.40 5.21 7.03
CA GLU A 117 -4.20 6.02 6.10
C GLU A 117 -5.15 6.98 6.84
N ASN A 118 -5.53 6.64 8.08
CA ASN A 118 -6.43 7.46 8.91
C ASN A 118 -5.68 8.28 9.98
N GLY A 119 -4.35 8.38 9.90
CA GLY A 119 -3.54 9.22 10.79
C GLY A 119 -3.29 8.67 12.20
N ALA A 120 -3.79 7.47 12.52
CA ALA A 120 -3.58 6.78 13.79
C ALA A 120 -2.28 5.95 13.75
N ILE A 121 -1.16 6.64 13.51
CA ILE A 121 0.12 6.03 13.16
C ILE A 121 0.69 5.20 14.32
N ASP A 122 0.59 5.70 15.55
CA ASP A 122 1.12 5.05 16.76
C ASP A 122 0.48 3.67 16.97
N GLU A 123 -0.83 3.56 16.78
CA GLU A 123 -1.57 2.30 16.85
C GLU A 123 -1.13 1.33 15.76
N GLY A 124 -0.93 1.83 14.52
CA GLY A 124 -0.42 1.04 13.41
C GLY A 124 0.96 0.43 13.70
N LEU A 125 1.85 1.19 14.32
CA LEU A 125 3.20 0.71 14.67
C LEU A 125 3.22 -0.21 15.88
N ARG A 126 2.37 0.04 16.88
CA ARG A 126 2.15 -0.93 17.98
C ARG A 126 1.65 -2.26 17.44
N LEU A 127 0.73 -2.23 16.47
CA LEU A 127 0.23 -3.44 15.82
C LEU A 127 1.32 -4.13 14.98
N PHE A 128 2.14 -3.37 14.25
CA PHE A 128 3.32 -3.90 13.55
C PHE A 128 4.29 -4.60 14.50
N GLY A 129 4.57 -4.01 15.68
CA GLY A 129 5.42 -4.63 16.70
C GLY A 129 4.86 -5.94 17.26
N ARG A 130 3.55 -6.18 17.15
CA ARG A 130 2.91 -7.43 17.57
C ARG A 130 3.09 -8.57 16.55
N LEU A 131 3.21 -8.28 15.25
CA LEU A 131 3.40 -9.31 14.20
C LEU A 131 4.53 -10.28 14.56
N ASN A 132 5.66 -9.75 14.99
CA ASN A 132 6.82 -10.56 15.37
C ASN A 132 6.58 -11.39 16.64
N LYS A 133 5.77 -10.89 17.59
CA LYS A 133 5.41 -11.62 18.82
C LYS A 133 4.47 -12.79 18.52
N GLU A 134 3.65 -12.67 17.49
CA GLU A 134 2.72 -13.71 17.03
C GLU A 134 3.38 -14.68 16.04
N GLY A 135 4.70 -14.57 15.80
CA GLY A 135 5.45 -15.47 14.91
C GLY A 135 5.14 -15.28 13.42
N LEU A 136 4.43 -14.21 13.06
CA LEU A 136 4.05 -13.92 11.69
C LEU A 136 5.17 -13.18 10.97
N ARG A 137 5.62 -13.74 9.83
CA ARG A 137 6.63 -13.10 8.98
C ARG A 137 5.96 -12.05 8.09
N PRO A 138 6.31 -10.75 8.23
CA PRO A 138 5.73 -9.72 7.39
C PRO A 138 6.24 -9.83 5.95
N GLY A 139 5.37 -9.48 5.00
CA GLY A 139 5.75 -9.30 3.60
C GLY A 139 6.38 -7.93 3.35
N ALA A 140 6.94 -7.74 2.15
CA ALA A 140 7.51 -6.45 1.72
C ALA A 140 6.49 -5.31 1.84
N ILE A 141 5.23 -5.56 1.47
CA ILE A 141 4.13 -4.57 1.55
C ILE A 141 3.91 -4.13 3.00
N THR A 142 3.95 -5.06 3.97
CA THR A 142 3.77 -4.74 5.39
C THR A 142 4.87 -3.79 5.88
N LEU A 143 6.13 -4.06 5.49
CA LEU A 143 7.27 -3.22 5.82
C LEU A 143 7.17 -1.84 5.18
N VAL A 144 6.77 -1.78 3.91
CA VAL A 144 6.52 -0.52 3.18
C VAL A 144 5.42 0.29 3.87
N SER A 145 4.28 -0.32 4.21
CA SER A 145 3.19 0.36 4.94
C SER A 145 3.64 0.91 6.29
N ALA A 146 4.37 0.11 7.08
CA ALA A 146 4.91 0.56 8.37
C ALA A 146 5.90 1.72 8.21
N LEU A 147 6.73 1.67 7.17
CA LEU A 147 7.72 2.72 6.91
C LEU A 147 7.08 4.02 6.40
N MET A 148 6.05 3.93 5.55
CA MET A 148 5.26 5.11 5.14
C MET A 148 4.59 5.77 6.36
N ALA A 149 4.12 4.97 7.33
CA ALA A 149 3.64 5.49 8.61
C ALA A 149 4.71 6.32 9.31
N CYS A 150 5.93 5.76 9.41
CA CYS A 150 7.06 6.41 10.06
C CYS A 150 7.45 7.73 9.40
N MET A 151 7.27 7.86 8.09
CA MET A 151 7.54 9.11 7.40
C MET A 151 6.64 10.25 7.90
N ASN A 152 5.44 9.98 8.39
CA ASN A 152 4.48 11.01 8.80
C ASN A 152 4.58 11.37 10.30
N MET A 153 5.53 10.79 11.02
CA MET A 153 5.79 11.12 12.43
C MET A 153 6.93 12.12 12.59
N SER A 154 6.95 12.81 13.72
CA SER A 154 8.10 13.61 14.18
C SER A 154 9.26 12.72 14.63
N GLU A 155 8.98 11.54 15.18
CA GLU A 155 9.97 10.61 15.71
C GLU A 155 10.44 9.57 14.68
N ASN A 156 11.72 9.63 14.33
CA ASN A 156 12.31 8.81 13.27
C ASN A 156 12.84 7.44 13.75
N LEU A 157 12.74 7.14 15.05
CA LEU A 157 13.31 5.93 15.64
C LEU A 157 12.59 4.67 15.12
N TRP A 158 11.27 4.75 14.97
CA TRP A 158 10.46 3.67 14.42
C TRP A 158 10.86 3.29 13.00
N GLY A 159 11.08 4.27 12.12
CA GLY A 159 11.48 3.98 10.74
C GLY A 159 12.86 3.31 10.65
N LYS A 160 13.81 3.68 11.52
CA LYS A 160 15.09 2.98 11.66
C LYS A 160 14.90 1.55 12.21
N GLY A 161 13.96 1.36 13.13
CA GLY A 161 13.57 0.04 13.63
C GLY A 161 12.99 -0.84 12.52
N VAL A 162 12.08 -0.31 11.71
CA VAL A 162 11.50 -0.99 10.53
C VAL A 162 12.59 -1.36 9.52
N HIS A 163 13.55 -0.47 9.26
CA HIS A 163 14.71 -0.78 8.43
C HIS A 163 15.49 -1.99 8.97
N GLY A 164 15.96 -1.92 10.23
CA GLY A 164 16.75 -3.01 10.83
C GLY A 164 15.98 -4.34 10.87
N PHE A 165 14.68 -4.27 11.13
CA PHE A 165 13.82 -5.45 11.11
C PHE A 165 13.63 -6.02 9.69
N GLY A 166 13.44 -5.18 8.67
CA GLY A 166 13.35 -5.62 7.28
C GLY A 166 14.63 -6.31 6.79
N LEU A 167 15.81 -5.82 7.20
CA LEU A 167 17.09 -6.49 6.94
C LEU A 167 17.14 -7.88 7.57
N LYS A 168 16.75 -8.01 8.86
CA LYS A 168 16.68 -9.31 9.56
C LYS A 168 15.73 -10.30 8.88
N MET A 169 14.67 -9.79 8.24
CA MET A 169 13.68 -10.60 7.53
C MET A 169 14.10 -10.95 6.09
N GLY A 170 15.26 -10.48 5.62
CA GLY A 170 15.81 -10.78 4.30
C GLY A 170 15.39 -9.83 3.18
N PHE A 171 14.79 -8.66 3.49
CA PHE A 171 14.36 -7.68 2.50
C PHE A 171 15.44 -6.66 2.10
N GLY A 172 16.71 -6.91 2.44
CA GLY A 172 17.81 -5.97 2.16
C GLY A 172 18.07 -5.71 0.67
N HIS A 173 17.61 -6.61 -0.21
CA HIS A 173 17.73 -6.46 -1.67
C HIS A 173 16.38 -6.29 -2.37
N ASP A 174 15.29 -6.08 -1.62
CA ASP A 174 13.97 -5.84 -2.19
C ASP A 174 13.85 -4.40 -2.69
N CYS A 175 13.63 -4.20 -4.00
CA CYS A 175 13.59 -2.87 -4.60
C CYS A 175 12.42 -2.02 -4.09
N CYS A 176 11.26 -2.61 -3.83
CA CYS A 176 10.10 -1.89 -3.33
C CYS A 176 10.35 -1.36 -1.92
N PHE A 177 10.88 -2.19 -1.03
CA PHE A 177 11.26 -1.81 0.31
C PHE A 177 12.43 -0.81 0.31
N GLY A 178 13.44 -1.04 -0.53
CA GLY A 178 14.57 -0.14 -0.74
C GLY A 178 14.15 1.25 -1.19
N ALA A 179 13.24 1.36 -2.16
CA ALA A 179 12.75 2.66 -2.65
C ALA A 179 12.00 3.44 -1.55
N CYS A 180 11.23 2.73 -0.72
CA CYS A 180 10.56 3.31 0.44
C CYS A 180 11.58 3.78 1.49
N LEU A 181 12.63 2.98 1.77
CA LEU A 181 13.73 3.34 2.69
C LEU A 181 14.52 4.55 2.22
N VAL A 182 14.86 4.63 0.93
CA VAL A 182 15.49 5.82 0.34
C VAL A 182 14.61 7.05 0.59
N SER A 183 13.32 6.96 0.30
CA SER A 183 12.36 8.05 0.52
C SER A 183 12.29 8.46 2.01
N PHE A 184 12.28 7.49 2.92
CA PHE A 184 12.29 7.71 4.36
C PHE A 184 13.56 8.46 4.80
N TYR A 185 14.74 7.97 4.41
CA TYR A 185 16.02 8.57 4.78
C TYR A 185 16.20 9.97 4.20
N CYS A 186 15.74 10.23 2.98
CA CYS A 186 15.69 11.57 2.39
C CYS A 186 14.73 12.50 3.14
N LYS A 187 13.57 12.00 3.57
CA LYS A 187 12.60 12.79 4.35
C LYS A 187 13.21 13.26 5.68
N ILE A 188 13.92 12.38 6.37
CA ILE A 188 14.60 12.69 7.65
C ILE A 188 15.99 13.32 7.47
N GLN A 189 16.33 13.74 6.24
CA GLN A 189 17.60 14.40 5.87
C GLN A 189 18.87 13.58 6.18
N CYS A 190 18.75 12.26 6.26
CA CYS A 190 19.88 11.36 6.45
C CYS A 190 20.31 10.77 5.10
N PHE A 191 20.87 11.62 4.24
CA PHE A 191 21.25 11.28 2.86
C PHE A 191 22.27 10.15 2.76
N ARG A 192 23.20 10.06 3.72
CA ARG A 192 24.11 8.92 3.83
C ARG A 192 23.35 7.61 4.04
N GLY A 193 22.30 7.62 4.85
CA GLY A 193 21.42 6.46 5.04
C GLY A 193 20.68 6.09 3.76
N ALA A 194 20.16 7.08 3.03
CA ALA A 194 19.53 6.86 1.73
C ALA A 194 20.50 6.23 0.72
N ARG A 195 21.74 6.76 0.63
CA ARG A 195 22.77 6.24 -0.26
C ARG A 195 23.21 4.82 0.13
N ASN A 196 23.41 4.55 1.42
CA ASN A 196 23.73 3.20 1.90
C ASN A 196 22.65 2.16 1.51
N VAL A 197 21.36 2.53 1.63
CA VAL A 197 20.25 1.65 1.21
C VAL A 197 20.28 1.44 -0.29
N PHE A 198 20.39 2.52 -1.06
CA PHE A 198 20.45 2.46 -2.52
C PHE A 198 21.59 1.55 -2.99
N ASP A 199 22.78 1.75 -2.44
CA ASP A 199 23.98 1.00 -2.80
C ASP A 199 23.89 -0.48 -2.41
N GLY A 200 23.21 -0.78 -1.30
CA GLY A 200 23.01 -2.15 -0.77
C GLY A 200 22.03 -3.02 -1.57
N VAL A 201 21.22 -2.44 -2.46
CA VAL A 201 20.32 -3.23 -3.35
C VAL A 201 21.10 -3.63 -4.61
N TYR A 202 21.28 -4.94 -4.83
CA TYR A 202 22.06 -5.46 -5.96
C TYR A 202 21.40 -5.27 -7.32
N HIS A 203 20.12 -5.66 -7.44
CA HIS A 203 19.37 -5.60 -8.70
C HIS A 203 18.41 -4.42 -8.70
N ARG A 204 18.95 -3.21 -8.76
CA ARG A 204 18.17 -1.97 -8.71
C ARG A 204 17.21 -1.91 -9.89
N ASP A 205 16.01 -1.37 -9.66
CA ASP A 205 15.04 -1.08 -10.71
C ASP A 205 14.89 0.43 -10.92
N VAL A 206 14.13 0.79 -11.95
CA VAL A 206 13.87 2.20 -12.28
C VAL A 206 13.15 2.92 -11.12
N ALA A 207 12.32 2.21 -10.33
CA ALA A 207 11.58 2.79 -9.22
C ALA A 207 12.52 3.23 -8.08
N LEU A 208 13.48 2.39 -7.69
CA LEU A 208 14.49 2.69 -6.69
C LEU A 208 15.36 3.89 -7.09
N CYS A 209 15.80 3.94 -8.36
CA CYS A 209 16.57 5.08 -8.86
C CYS A 209 15.75 6.37 -8.89
N ASN A 210 14.49 6.31 -9.30
CA ASN A 210 13.58 7.46 -9.26
C ASN A 210 13.34 7.98 -7.84
N ALA A 211 13.24 7.10 -6.85
CA ALA A 211 13.12 7.49 -5.45
C ALA A 211 14.37 8.27 -4.99
N MET A 212 15.56 7.85 -5.41
CA MET A 212 16.82 8.52 -5.07
C MET A 212 16.94 9.90 -5.73
N ILE A 213 16.71 9.98 -7.04
CA ILE A 213 16.69 11.25 -7.80
C ILE A 213 15.69 12.23 -7.18
N SER A 214 14.46 11.78 -6.92
CA SER A 214 13.42 12.61 -6.34
C SER A 214 13.76 13.07 -4.92
N GLY A 215 14.37 12.20 -4.12
CA GLY A 215 14.79 12.51 -2.75
C GLY A 215 15.83 13.62 -2.69
N PHE A 216 16.84 13.58 -3.57
CA PHE A 216 17.84 14.64 -3.70
C PHE A 216 17.27 15.92 -4.29
N ALA A 217 16.46 15.81 -5.34
CA ALA A 217 15.85 16.96 -6.02
C ALA A 217 14.98 17.82 -5.09
N GLN A 218 14.23 17.18 -4.18
CA GLN A 218 13.39 17.90 -3.21
C GLN A 218 14.19 18.70 -2.18
N ARG A 219 15.50 18.45 -2.06
CA ARG A 219 16.37 19.06 -1.05
C ARG A 219 17.45 19.97 -1.67
N GLY A 220 17.42 20.19 -2.98
CA GLY A 220 18.40 21.01 -3.70
C GLY A 220 19.78 20.38 -3.81
N MET A 221 19.86 19.05 -3.70
CA MET A 221 21.10 18.28 -3.88
C MET A 221 21.25 17.90 -5.36
N ASP A 222 21.47 18.93 -6.18
CA ASP A 222 21.34 18.84 -7.63
C ASP A 222 22.40 17.92 -8.25
N LEU A 223 23.65 18.04 -7.77
CA LEU A 223 24.79 17.23 -8.21
C LEU A 223 24.54 15.74 -7.98
N GLU A 224 24.01 15.39 -6.81
CA GLU A 224 23.72 14.01 -6.45
C GLU A 224 22.52 13.44 -7.22
N ALA A 225 21.51 14.28 -7.50
CA ALA A 225 20.38 13.90 -8.33
C ALA A 225 20.81 13.59 -9.78
N PHE A 226 21.64 14.45 -10.38
CA PHE A 226 22.18 14.22 -11.73
C PHE A 226 23.22 13.09 -11.78
N GLY A 227 24.00 12.91 -10.70
CA GLY A 227 24.88 11.75 -10.56
C GLY A 227 24.11 10.42 -10.62
N CYS A 228 22.97 10.34 -9.92
CA CYS A 228 22.11 9.15 -9.98
C CYS A 228 21.49 8.95 -11.37
N PHE A 229 21.11 10.03 -12.05
CA PHE A 229 20.61 9.97 -13.42
C PHE A 229 21.67 9.44 -14.41
N ARG A 230 22.92 9.87 -14.26
CA ARG A 230 24.04 9.36 -15.06
C ARG A 230 24.28 7.87 -14.80
N GLU A 231 24.29 7.48 -13.52
CA GLU A 231 24.39 6.07 -13.11
C GLU A 231 23.25 5.22 -13.72
N MET A 232 22.02 5.75 -13.80
CA MET A 232 20.91 5.07 -14.48
C MET A 232 21.19 4.82 -15.97
N ARG A 233 21.72 5.82 -16.68
CA ARG A 233 22.01 5.72 -18.11
C ARG A 233 23.15 4.76 -18.41
N GLU A 234 24.22 4.83 -17.63
CA GLU A 234 25.40 3.96 -17.77
C GLU A 234 25.04 2.49 -17.54
N ASN A 235 24.13 2.21 -16.60
CA ASN A 235 23.62 0.86 -16.35
C ASN A 235 22.46 0.45 -17.28
N SER A 236 22.21 1.20 -18.37
CA SER A 236 21.17 0.93 -19.37
C SER A 236 19.74 0.84 -18.81
N PHE A 237 19.45 1.50 -17.68
CA PHE A 237 18.08 1.62 -17.18
C PHE A 237 17.27 2.55 -18.06
N ARG A 238 16.05 2.14 -18.43
CA ARG A 238 15.10 3.02 -19.13
C ARG A 238 14.61 4.11 -18.18
N VAL A 239 15.15 5.30 -18.37
CA VAL A 239 14.63 6.55 -17.82
C VAL A 239 13.16 6.69 -18.22
N ASN A 240 12.30 7.07 -17.27
CA ASN A 240 10.86 7.24 -17.52
C ASN A 240 10.38 8.64 -17.10
N ALA A 241 9.08 8.91 -17.29
CA ALA A 241 8.47 10.21 -16.99
C ALA A 241 8.71 10.68 -15.54
N ASN A 242 8.77 9.74 -14.58
CA ASN A 242 9.03 10.06 -13.17
C ASN A 242 10.49 10.50 -12.95
N SER A 243 11.45 9.89 -13.66
CA SER A 243 12.85 10.31 -13.64
C SER A 243 12.98 11.77 -14.12
N PHE A 244 12.37 12.08 -15.26
CA PHE A 244 12.38 13.44 -15.82
C PHE A 244 11.65 14.44 -14.92
N THR A 245 10.54 14.06 -14.29
CA THR A 245 9.81 14.94 -13.36
C THR A 245 10.68 15.32 -12.15
N GLY A 246 11.44 14.36 -11.60
CA GLY A 246 12.42 14.62 -10.55
C GLY A 246 13.49 15.62 -10.98
N LEU A 247 14.08 15.42 -12.17
CA LEU A 247 15.15 16.27 -12.71
C LEU A 247 14.67 17.66 -13.15
N LEU A 248 13.47 17.78 -13.72
CA LEU A 248 12.88 19.08 -14.05
C LEU A 248 12.70 19.94 -12.80
N LYS A 249 12.36 19.32 -11.66
CA LYS A 249 12.29 20.02 -10.37
C LYS A 249 13.66 20.53 -9.93
N VAL A 250 14.73 19.78 -10.19
CA VAL A 250 16.12 20.23 -9.99
C VAL A 250 16.42 21.44 -10.87
N CYS A 251 16.18 21.34 -12.18
CA CYS A 251 16.45 22.42 -13.14
C CYS A 251 15.68 23.70 -12.86
N ALA A 252 14.43 23.58 -12.40
CA ALA A 252 13.61 24.71 -12.00
C ALA A 252 14.19 25.45 -10.77
N ASN A 253 14.80 24.71 -9.83
CA ASN A 253 15.37 25.28 -8.61
C ASN A 253 16.78 25.87 -8.81
N SER A 254 17.54 25.34 -9.76
CA SER A 254 18.96 25.64 -9.97
C SER A 254 19.28 26.53 -11.17
N GLY A 255 18.24 27.00 -11.88
CA GLY A 255 18.34 27.97 -12.96
C GLY A 255 19.08 27.43 -14.18
N ALA A 256 18.41 26.61 -15.01
CA ALA A 256 18.83 26.13 -16.34
C ALA A 256 20.18 25.39 -16.47
N ASN A 257 21.04 25.40 -15.44
CA ASN A 257 22.41 24.87 -15.47
C ASN A 257 22.51 23.39 -15.83
N TRP A 258 21.44 22.62 -15.57
CA TRP A 258 21.41 21.18 -15.78
C TRP A 258 20.53 20.74 -16.96
N LEU A 259 19.91 21.68 -17.69
CA LEU A 259 19.06 21.35 -18.84
C LEU A 259 19.83 20.65 -19.97
N SER A 260 21.11 20.99 -20.15
CA SER A 260 21.99 20.35 -21.13
C SER A 260 22.24 18.87 -20.82
N GLU A 261 22.39 18.50 -19.55
CA GLU A 261 22.58 17.11 -19.13
C GLU A 261 21.32 16.25 -19.29
N MET A 262 20.13 16.86 -19.31
CA MET A 262 18.87 16.12 -19.54
C MET A 262 18.62 15.75 -21.01
N VAL A 263 19.20 16.50 -21.95
CA VAL A 263 18.91 16.41 -23.40
C VAL A 263 19.92 15.53 -24.13
N GLN A 264 21.11 15.31 -23.56
CA GLN A 264 22.12 14.36 -24.05
C GLN A 264 21.71 12.93 -23.75
#